data_AF-S7Q5H1-F1
#
_entry.id   AF-S7Q5H1-F1
#
_cell.length_a   1.000
_cell.length_b   1.000
_cell.length_c   1.000
_cell.angle_alpha   90.00
_cell.angle_beta   90.00
_cell.angle_gamma   90.00
#
_symmetry.space_group_name_H-M   'P 1'
#
loop_
_entity.id
_entity.type
_entity.pdbx_description
1 polymer ?
#
loop_
_entity_poly.entity_id
_entity_poly.type
_entity_poly.pdbx_seq_one_letter_code
_entity_poly.pdbx_strand_id
1 'polypeptide(L)'
;MIIQLVISIIPWILHNDWSTFLVTAAGTSLALIHGALPQWRKEKWACRRRNKLVSLTRGNGGRLIVVIKGCENGFNLEDPATGRVTVVKGTRESLTVLAVVWLALLITVAGITKDTWYLMAIGLLGMMQNVTAAGASRTPVQAGIPLEFVEEFGEKKVMGSLQKCEERYPGVGASLLPIVFPGELRPNELEWWDVARTAFSRLERRAW
;
A
#
# COMPACT_ATOMS: atom_id res chain seq x y z
N MET A 1 -8.69 -10.47 -16.77
CA MET A 1 -7.71 -11.48 -17.21
C MET A 1 -8.39 -12.72 -17.77
N ILE A 2 -8.98 -13.63 -16.97
CA ILE A 2 -9.61 -14.87 -17.51
C ILE A 2 -10.75 -14.57 -18.49
N ILE A 3 -11.64 -13.63 -18.16
CA ILE A 3 -12.76 -13.24 -19.02
C ILE A 3 -12.29 -12.74 -20.40
N GLN A 4 -11.20 -11.97 -20.46
CA GLN A 4 -10.65 -11.49 -21.74
C GLN A 4 -10.10 -12.62 -22.60
N LEU A 5 -9.44 -13.61 -21.98
CA LEU A 5 -8.95 -14.79 -22.68
C LEU A 5 -10.11 -15.60 -23.25
N VAL A 6 -11.19 -15.80 -22.48
CA VAL A 6 -12.40 -16.51 -22.96
C VAL A 6 -13.04 -15.78 -24.14
N ILE A 7 -13.21 -14.45 -24.05
CA ILE A 7 -13.78 -13.65 -25.15
C ILE A 7 -12.87 -13.69 -26.39
N SER A 8 -11.56 -13.70 -26.21
CA SER A 8 -10.59 -13.74 -27.33
C SER A 8 -10.59 -15.04 -28.13
N ILE A 9 -11.27 -16.10 -27.65
CA ILE A 9 -11.44 -17.37 -28.39
C ILE A 9 -12.55 -17.27 -29.45
N ILE A 10 -13.49 -16.33 -29.32
CA ILE A 10 -14.65 -16.20 -30.21
C ILE A 10 -14.24 -16.03 -31.69
N PRO A 11 -13.28 -15.14 -32.05
CA PRO A 11 -12.83 -15.00 -33.44
C PRO A 11 -12.17 -16.26 -33.99
N TRP A 12 -11.48 -17.02 -33.12
CA TRP A 12 -10.86 -18.27 -33.51
C TRP A 12 -11.91 -19.31 -33.91
N ILE A 13 -13.01 -19.43 -33.16
CA ILE A 13 -14.09 -20.38 -33.48
C ILE A 13 -14.86 -19.94 -34.74
N LEU A 14 -15.16 -18.65 -34.88
CA LEU A 14 -16.06 -18.16 -35.92
C LEU A 14 -15.36 -17.88 -37.26
N HIS A 15 -14.12 -17.38 -37.23
CA HIS A 15 -13.41 -16.88 -38.41
C HIS A 15 -12.10 -17.65 -38.65
N ASN A 16 -11.79 -18.67 -37.82
CA ASN A 16 -10.51 -19.38 -37.80
C ASN A 16 -9.30 -18.44 -37.63
N ASP A 17 -9.51 -17.27 -37.03
CA ASP A 17 -8.48 -16.26 -36.78
C ASP A 17 -8.02 -16.34 -35.33
N TRP A 18 -6.83 -16.91 -35.14
CA TRP A 18 -6.18 -17.10 -33.84
C TRP A 18 -5.36 -15.88 -33.39
N SER A 19 -5.23 -14.84 -34.24
CA SER A 19 -4.41 -13.66 -33.96
C SER A 19 -4.88 -12.91 -32.72
N THR A 20 -6.20 -12.73 -32.56
CA THR A 20 -6.81 -12.01 -31.42
C THR A 20 -6.50 -12.73 -30.11
N PHE A 21 -6.63 -14.06 -30.09
CA PHE A 21 -6.30 -14.88 -28.93
C PHE A 21 -4.81 -14.77 -28.59
N LEU A 22 -3.92 -14.94 -29.57
CA LEU A 22 -2.48 -14.92 -29.33
C LEU A 22 -2.01 -13.55 -28.82
N VAL A 23 -2.48 -12.46 -29.42
CA VAL A 23 -2.17 -11.09 -28.96
C VAL A 23 -2.66 -10.87 -27.53
N THR A 24 -3.88 -11.30 -27.21
CA THR A 24 -4.45 -11.13 -25.86
C THR A 24 -3.66 -11.95 -24.83
N ALA A 25 -3.31 -13.19 -25.16
CA ALA A 25 -2.52 -14.07 -24.29
C ALA A 25 -1.09 -13.56 -24.09
N ALA A 26 -0.43 -13.12 -25.16
CA ALA A 26 0.91 -12.54 -25.12
C ALA A 26 0.91 -11.25 -24.29
N GLY A 27 0.01 -10.31 -24.57
CA GLY A 27 -0.11 -9.05 -23.82
C GLY A 27 -0.41 -9.27 -22.34
N THR A 28 -1.30 -10.22 -22.01
CA THR A 28 -1.60 -10.59 -20.62
C THR A 28 -0.36 -11.17 -19.93
N SER A 29 0.37 -12.06 -20.60
CA SER A 29 1.59 -12.66 -20.06
C SER A 29 2.67 -11.62 -19.83
N LEU A 30 2.89 -10.72 -20.79
CA LEU A 30 3.83 -9.60 -20.66
C LEU A 30 3.45 -8.69 -19.49
N ALA A 31 2.17 -8.36 -19.33
CA ALA A 31 1.70 -7.53 -18.22
C ALA A 31 1.93 -8.21 -16.85
N LEU A 32 1.65 -9.52 -16.75
CA LEU A 32 1.90 -10.29 -15.53
C LEU A 32 3.39 -10.39 -15.22
N ILE A 33 4.24 -10.66 -16.21
CA ILE A 33 5.70 -10.70 -16.05
C ILE A 33 6.23 -9.33 -15.62
N HIS A 34 5.77 -8.24 -16.25
CA HIS A 34 6.13 -6.88 -15.86
C HIS A 34 5.78 -6.64 -14.39
N GLY A 35 4.53 -6.90 -13.99
CA GLY A 35 4.06 -6.68 -12.62
C GLY A 35 4.69 -7.61 -11.58
N ALA A 36 5.20 -8.77 -11.99
CA ALA A 36 5.86 -9.75 -11.12
C ALA A 36 7.36 -9.49 -10.93
N LEU A 37 7.94 -8.46 -11.58
CA LEU A 37 9.35 -8.14 -11.40
C LEU A 37 9.67 -7.91 -9.92
N PRO A 38 10.76 -8.49 -9.38
CA PRO A 38 11.09 -8.42 -7.97
C PRO A 38 11.39 -6.99 -7.51
N GLN A 39 11.74 -6.09 -8.44
CA GLN A 39 12.01 -4.68 -8.17
C GLN A 39 10.83 -4.01 -7.48
N TRP A 40 9.60 -4.19 -7.97
CA TRP A 40 8.41 -3.51 -7.43
C TRP A 40 8.15 -3.90 -5.97
N ARG A 41 8.34 -5.18 -5.65
CA ARG A 41 8.18 -5.66 -4.28
C ARG A 41 9.27 -5.11 -3.37
N LYS A 42 10.53 -5.06 -3.85
CA LYS A 42 11.64 -4.57 -3.03
C LYS A 42 11.57 -3.06 -2.81
N GLU A 43 11.27 -2.27 -3.83
CA GLU A 43 11.08 -0.82 -3.69
C GLU A 43 9.93 -0.50 -2.75
N LYS A 44 8.77 -1.16 -2.94
CA LYS A 44 7.59 -0.91 -2.10
C LYS A 44 7.83 -1.25 -0.63
N TRP A 45 8.64 -2.27 -0.34
CA TRP A 45 8.89 -2.78 1.02
C TRP A 45 10.36 -2.74 1.43
N ALA A 46 11.10 -1.73 0.97
CA ALA A 46 12.50 -1.51 1.29
C ALA A 46 12.66 -1.02 2.75
N CYS A 47 12.39 -1.87 3.73
CA CYS A 47 12.38 -1.47 5.12
C CYS A 47 13.01 -2.50 6.05
N ARG A 48 13.65 -2.00 7.10
CA ARG A 48 14.18 -2.86 8.16
C ARG A 48 13.02 -3.42 8.98
N ARG A 49 13.26 -4.57 9.59
CA ARG A 49 12.31 -5.18 10.50
C ARG A 49 12.62 -4.74 11.92
N ARG A 50 11.65 -4.14 12.59
CA ARG A 50 11.77 -3.69 13.97
C ARG A 50 10.40 -3.63 14.62
N ASN A 51 10.32 -4.08 15.87
CA ASN A 51 9.19 -3.75 16.71
C ASN A 51 9.27 -2.26 17.06
N LYS A 52 8.50 -1.44 16.34
CA LYS A 52 8.44 0.01 16.52
C LYS A 52 7.00 0.48 16.54
N LEU A 53 6.70 1.38 17.46
CA LEU A 53 5.44 2.10 17.54
C LEU A 53 5.50 3.33 16.64
N VAL A 54 4.50 3.51 15.78
CA VAL A 54 4.40 4.65 14.85
C VAL A 54 2.99 5.22 14.91
N SER A 55 2.90 6.55 14.97
CA SER A 55 1.63 7.26 14.90
C SER A 55 1.49 7.93 13.54
N LEU A 56 0.43 7.61 12.81
CA LEU A 56 0.10 8.23 11.54
C LEU A 56 -0.91 9.35 11.76
N THR A 57 -0.51 10.57 11.42
CA THR A 57 -1.36 11.75 11.47
C THR A 57 -1.62 12.27 10.06
N ARG A 58 -2.85 12.69 9.76
CA ARG A 58 -3.20 13.26 8.45
C ARG A 58 -2.59 14.66 8.20
N GLY A 59 -2.03 15.29 9.23
CA GLY A 59 -1.54 16.67 9.23
C GLY A 59 -2.36 17.56 10.17
N ASN A 60 -2.10 18.86 10.14
CA ASN A 60 -2.77 19.83 11.02
C ASN A 60 -4.29 19.79 10.85
N GLY A 61 -5.02 19.79 11.97
CA GLY A 61 -6.48 19.74 11.99
C GLY A 61 -7.10 18.35 11.77
N GLY A 62 -6.28 17.30 11.60
CA GLY A 62 -6.74 15.92 11.57
C GLY A 62 -7.30 15.48 12.93
N ARG A 63 -8.54 14.99 12.97
CA ARG A 63 -9.17 14.46 14.20
C ARG A 63 -8.85 12.98 14.46
N LEU A 64 -8.33 12.30 13.45
CA LEU A 64 -8.01 10.87 13.50
C LEU A 64 -6.50 10.68 13.54
N ILE A 65 -6.06 9.89 14.51
CA ILE A 65 -4.67 9.42 14.62
C ILE A 65 -4.72 7.90 14.64
N VAL A 66 -3.96 7.29 13.76
CA VAL A 66 -3.81 5.84 13.72
C VAL A 66 -2.50 5.48 14.38
N VAL A 67 -2.58 4.86 15.55
CA VAL A 67 -1.40 4.35 16.25
C VAL A 67 -1.19 2.90 15.84
N ILE A 68 -0.03 2.63 15.24
CA ILE A 68 0.38 1.29 14.81
C ILE A 68 1.43 0.78 15.77
N LYS A 69 1.06 -0.25 16.54
CA LYS A 69 1.99 -0.98 17.41
C LYS A 69 2.71 -2.03 16.58
N GLY A 70 4.04 -1.95 16.55
CA GLY A 70 4.86 -2.98 15.93
C GLY A 70 4.75 -4.33 16.65
N CYS A 71 4.93 -5.40 15.89
CA CYS A 71 5.14 -6.75 16.41
C CYS A 71 6.63 -7.14 16.28
N GLU A 72 7.01 -8.26 16.88
CA GLU A 72 8.33 -8.86 16.63
C GLU A 72 8.49 -9.11 15.12
N ASN A 73 9.63 -8.69 14.56
CA ASN A 73 9.88 -8.73 13.12
C ASN A 73 8.89 -7.90 12.25
N GLY A 74 8.21 -6.92 12.84
CA GLY A 74 7.31 -5.99 12.14
C GLY A 74 8.03 -5.06 11.14
N PHE A 75 7.29 -4.48 10.20
CA PHE A 75 7.83 -3.50 9.25
C PHE A 75 8.12 -2.16 9.95
N ASN A 76 9.32 -1.62 9.77
CA ASN A 76 9.59 -0.23 10.17
C ASN A 76 8.98 0.74 9.14
N LEU A 77 7.82 1.31 9.47
CA LEU A 77 7.04 2.15 8.55
C LEU A 77 7.68 3.50 8.19
N GLU A 78 8.73 3.92 8.89
CA GLU A 78 9.48 5.14 8.55
C GLU A 78 10.44 4.95 7.37
N ASP A 79 11.02 3.76 7.24
CA ASP A 79 11.96 3.46 6.15
C ASP A 79 11.29 3.56 4.75
N PRO A 80 10.08 3.02 4.48
CA PRO A 80 9.40 3.23 3.20
C PRO A 80 8.92 4.67 3.02
N ALA A 81 8.60 5.39 4.11
CA ALA A 81 8.24 6.81 4.04
C ALA A 81 9.43 7.71 3.66
N THR A 82 10.67 7.24 3.87
CA THR A 82 11.89 7.97 3.51
C THR A 82 12.22 7.88 2.01
N GLY A 83 11.56 6.99 1.26
CA GLY A 83 11.75 6.87 -0.19
C GLY A 83 13.12 6.29 -0.59
N ARG A 84 13.65 5.31 0.16
CA ARG A 84 14.93 4.68 -0.19
C ARG A 84 14.84 3.93 -1.51
N VAL A 85 15.76 4.21 -2.42
CA VAL A 85 15.87 3.50 -3.70
C VAL A 85 16.66 2.21 -3.48
N THR A 86 16.03 1.06 -3.73
CA THR A 86 16.71 -0.25 -3.77
C THR A 86 16.79 -0.74 -5.19
N VAL A 87 18.00 -0.91 -5.72
CA VAL A 87 18.19 -1.42 -7.09
C VAL A 87 18.46 -2.92 -7.04
N VAL A 88 17.61 -3.71 -7.71
CA VAL A 88 17.86 -5.13 -7.94
C VAL A 88 18.71 -5.30 -9.20
N LYS A 89 19.81 -6.06 -9.08
CA LYS A 89 20.65 -6.42 -10.23
C LYS A 89 19.81 -7.14 -11.29
N GLY A 90 20.02 -6.78 -12.55
CA GLY A 90 19.32 -7.40 -13.68
C GLY A 90 17.96 -6.79 -14.01
N THR A 91 17.37 -5.96 -13.15
CA THR A 91 16.07 -5.32 -13.45
C THR A 91 16.14 -4.42 -14.69
N ARG A 92 17.23 -3.67 -14.86
CA ARG A 92 17.44 -2.83 -16.04
C ARG A 92 17.37 -3.66 -17.33
N GLU A 93 18.13 -4.74 -17.39
CA GLU A 93 18.14 -5.64 -18.55
C GLU A 93 16.77 -6.29 -18.77
N SER A 94 16.12 -6.76 -17.71
CA SER A 94 14.76 -7.30 -17.81
C SER A 94 13.76 -6.30 -18.36
N LEU A 95 13.83 -5.03 -17.92
CA LEU A 95 12.97 -3.96 -18.44
C LEU A 95 13.29 -3.63 -19.89
N THR A 96 14.56 -3.62 -20.28
CA THR A 96 14.96 -3.40 -21.68
C THR A 96 14.44 -4.52 -22.59
N VAL A 97 14.63 -5.79 -22.20
CA VAL A 97 14.07 -6.94 -22.95
C VAL A 97 12.55 -6.82 -23.02
N LEU A 98 11.89 -6.55 -21.89
CA LEU A 98 10.44 -6.45 -21.84
C LEU A 98 9.92 -5.30 -22.71
N ALA A 99 10.62 -4.17 -22.77
CA ALA A 99 10.29 -3.06 -23.65
C ALA A 99 10.38 -3.45 -25.14
N VAL A 100 11.41 -4.19 -25.52
CA VAL A 100 11.55 -4.71 -26.90
C VAL A 100 10.42 -5.67 -27.25
N VAL A 101 10.06 -6.59 -26.35
CA VAL A 101 8.96 -7.53 -26.59
C VAL A 101 7.60 -6.82 -26.64
N TRP A 102 7.39 -5.80 -25.79
CA TRP A 102 6.20 -4.93 -25.89
C TRP A 102 6.13 -4.21 -27.23
N LEU A 103 7.25 -3.68 -27.73
CA LEU A 103 7.30 -3.01 -29.02
C LEU A 103 6.97 -3.99 -30.16
N ALA A 104 7.56 -5.18 -30.15
CA ALA A 104 7.26 -6.22 -31.13
C ALA A 104 5.78 -6.62 -31.12
N LEU A 105 5.19 -6.75 -29.93
CA LEU A 105 3.75 -7.02 -29.78
C LEU A 105 2.92 -5.89 -30.38
N LEU A 106 3.22 -4.63 -30.06
CA LEU A 106 2.49 -3.46 -30.57
C LEU A 106 2.58 -3.33 -32.10
N ILE A 107 3.76 -3.57 -32.68
CA ILE A 107 3.94 -3.60 -34.14
C ILE A 107 3.08 -4.71 -34.75
N THR A 108 3.05 -5.89 -34.12
CA THR A 108 2.20 -7.01 -34.57
C THR A 108 0.73 -6.62 -34.55
N VAL A 109 0.25 -6.02 -33.46
CA VAL A 109 -1.14 -5.54 -33.34
C VAL A 109 -1.47 -4.50 -34.41
N ALA A 110 -0.57 -3.56 -34.67
CA ALA A 110 -0.76 -2.53 -35.69
C ALA A 110 -0.83 -3.10 -37.11
N GLY A 111 -0.18 -4.24 -37.37
CA GLY A 111 -0.22 -4.95 -38.64
C GLY A 111 -1.48 -5.79 -38.88
N ILE A 112 -2.33 -5.99 -37.87
CA ILE A 112 -3.57 -6.76 -38.02
C ILE A 112 -4.60 -5.88 -38.73
N THR A 113 -5.06 -6.31 -39.90
CA THR A 113 -6.05 -5.59 -40.72
C THR A 113 -7.42 -6.26 -40.75
N LYS A 114 -7.51 -7.52 -40.31
CA LYS A 114 -8.76 -8.29 -40.26
C LYS A 114 -9.35 -8.24 -38.87
N ASP A 115 -10.67 -8.14 -38.79
CA ASP A 115 -11.47 -8.33 -37.56
C ASP A 115 -10.94 -7.54 -36.33
N THR A 116 -10.31 -6.39 -36.57
CA THR A 116 -9.64 -5.54 -35.58
C THR A 116 -10.57 -5.03 -34.48
N TRP A 117 -11.88 -5.03 -34.74
CA TRP A 117 -12.89 -4.66 -33.75
C TRP A 117 -12.86 -5.56 -32.51
N TYR A 118 -12.54 -6.86 -32.63
CA TYR A 118 -12.43 -7.74 -31.47
C TYR A 118 -11.29 -7.30 -30.55
N LEU A 119 -10.13 -6.97 -31.11
CA LEU A 119 -8.98 -6.46 -30.37
C LEU A 119 -9.31 -5.14 -29.66
N MET A 120 -10.01 -4.23 -30.35
CA MET A 120 -10.46 -2.98 -29.74
C MET A 120 -11.42 -3.20 -28.59
N ALA A 121 -12.41 -4.09 -28.75
CA ALA A 121 -13.38 -4.42 -27.70
C ALA A 121 -12.71 -5.06 -26.47
N ILE A 122 -11.81 -6.03 -26.69
CA ILE A 122 -11.05 -6.70 -25.61
C ILE A 122 -10.12 -5.72 -24.91
N GLY A 123 -9.46 -4.83 -25.66
CA GLY A 123 -8.61 -3.77 -25.13
C GLY A 123 -9.39 -2.79 -24.26
N LEU A 124 -10.54 -2.31 -24.73
CA LEU A 124 -11.42 -1.44 -23.95
C LEU A 124 -11.92 -2.12 -22.66
N LEU A 125 -12.34 -3.37 -22.75
CA LEU A 125 -12.74 -4.17 -21.58
C LEU A 125 -11.60 -4.30 -20.57
N GLY A 126 -10.36 -4.49 -21.05
CA GLY A 126 -9.17 -4.53 -20.21
C GLY A 126 -8.89 -3.21 -19.50
N MET A 127 -9.00 -2.08 -20.21
CA MET A 127 -8.82 -0.76 -19.62
C MET A 127 -9.87 -0.50 -18.53
N MET A 128 -11.15 -0.84 -18.77
CA MET A 128 -12.19 -0.74 -17.74
C MET A 128 -11.88 -1.62 -16.52
N GLN A 129 -11.43 -2.86 -16.73
CA GLN A 129 -11.01 -3.73 -15.63
C GLN A 129 -9.87 -3.12 -14.81
N ASN A 130 -8.87 -2.53 -15.46
CA ASN A 130 -7.74 -1.89 -14.79
C ASN A 130 -8.19 -0.69 -13.94
N VAL A 131 -9.08 0.16 -14.46
CA VAL A 131 -9.62 1.31 -13.72
C VAL A 131 -10.38 0.84 -12.49
N THR A 132 -11.28 -0.13 -12.63
CA THR A 132 -12.04 -0.69 -11.50
C THR A 132 -11.12 -1.34 -10.46
N ALA A 133 -10.12 -2.11 -10.91
CA ALA A 133 -9.15 -2.74 -10.01
C ALA A 133 -8.21 -1.73 -9.31
N ALA A 134 -7.96 -0.59 -9.93
CA ALA A 134 -7.19 0.50 -9.34
C ALA A 134 -8.01 1.29 -8.30
N GLY A 135 -9.30 1.51 -8.56
CA GLY A 135 -10.20 2.23 -7.67
C GLY A 135 -10.80 1.40 -6.53
N ALA A 136 -10.75 0.06 -6.62
CA ALA A 136 -11.28 -0.81 -5.57
C ALA A 136 -10.53 -0.59 -4.24
N SER A 137 -11.29 -0.37 -3.16
CA SER A 137 -10.76 -0.27 -1.80
C SER A 137 -9.97 -1.53 -1.45
N ARG A 138 -8.74 -1.35 -0.97
CA ARG A 138 -7.85 -2.46 -0.58
C ARG A 138 -7.75 -2.55 0.93
N THR A 139 -7.84 -3.76 1.45
CA THR A 139 -7.55 -4.01 2.87
C THR A 139 -6.05 -3.82 3.14
N PRO A 140 -5.64 -3.53 4.39
CA PRO A 140 -4.22 -3.42 4.74
C PRO A 140 -3.40 -4.66 4.33
N VAL A 141 -3.99 -5.86 4.50
CA VAL A 141 -3.39 -7.14 4.09
C VAL A 141 -3.10 -7.16 2.58
N GLN A 142 -4.06 -6.75 1.75
CA GLN A 142 -3.88 -6.63 0.29
C GLN A 142 -2.87 -5.53 -0.08
N ALA A 143 -2.80 -4.49 0.73
CA ALA A 143 -1.80 -3.46 0.56
C ALA A 143 -0.39 -3.98 0.82
N GLY A 144 -0.21 -5.05 1.62
CA GLY A 144 1.05 -5.70 1.98
C GLY A 144 1.46 -5.52 3.44
N ILE A 145 0.61 -4.89 4.26
CA ILE A 145 0.81 -4.64 5.69
C ILE A 145 -0.35 -5.29 6.44
N PRO A 146 -0.20 -6.53 6.95
CA PRO A 146 -1.25 -7.15 7.73
C PRO A 146 -1.42 -6.39 9.04
N LEU A 147 -2.42 -5.52 9.09
CA LEU A 147 -2.81 -4.78 10.29
C LEU A 147 -4.06 -5.44 10.87
N GLU A 148 -4.06 -5.60 12.18
CA GLU A 148 -5.21 -6.01 12.96
C GLU A 148 -5.74 -4.80 13.73
N PHE A 149 -7.06 -4.58 13.66
CA PHE A 149 -7.70 -3.52 14.44
C PHE A 149 -7.84 -4.00 15.88
N VAL A 150 -7.30 -3.23 16.82
CA VAL A 150 -7.34 -3.57 18.26
C VAL A 150 -8.47 -2.81 18.95
N GLU A 151 -8.39 -1.48 18.98
CA GLU A 151 -9.37 -0.62 19.65
C GLU A 151 -9.30 0.82 19.13
N GLU A 152 -10.37 1.58 19.35
CA GLU A 152 -10.48 3.00 19.02
C GLU A 152 -10.84 3.81 20.27
N PHE A 153 -10.17 4.95 20.47
CA PHE A 153 -10.47 5.89 21.55
C PHE A 153 -11.12 7.16 20.99
N GLY A 154 -12.36 7.43 21.40
CA GLY A 154 -13.09 8.63 21.00
C GLY A 154 -13.81 9.26 22.18
N GLU A 155 -13.34 10.45 22.59
CA GLU A 155 -13.97 11.26 23.63
C GLU A 155 -14.43 12.61 23.07
N LYS A 156 -15.38 13.26 23.79
CA LYS A 156 -15.84 14.61 23.45
C LYS A 156 -14.72 15.66 23.49
N LYS A 157 -13.70 15.41 24.33
CA LYS A 157 -12.52 16.28 24.48
C LYS A 157 -11.27 15.50 24.10
N VAL A 158 -10.41 16.13 23.30
CA VAL A 158 -9.11 15.57 22.87
C VAL A 158 -8.28 15.10 24.07
N MET A 159 -8.25 15.89 25.15
CA MET A 159 -7.52 15.54 26.37
C MET A 159 -7.98 14.21 26.96
N GLY A 160 -9.29 13.95 26.99
CA GLY A 160 -9.83 12.68 27.50
C GLY A 160 -9.39 11.48 26.65
N SER A 161 -9.39 11.63 25.32
CA SER A 161 -8.87 10.58 24.43
C SER A 161 -7.38 10.31 24.66
N LEU A 162 -6.58 11.37 24.86
CA LEU A 162 -5.13 11.22 25.10
C LEU A 162 -4.84 10.57 26.45
N GLN A 163 -5.56 10.96 27.50
CA GLN A 163 -5.42 10.38 28.84
C GLN A 163 -5.76 8.88 28.82
N LYS A 164 -6.88 8.50 28.21
CA LYS A 164 -7.26 7.09 28.02
C LYS A 164 -6.23 6.30 27.20
N CYS A 165 -5.70 6.93 26.15
CA CYS A 165 -4.65 6.32 25.33
C CYS A 165 -3.37 6.08 26.14
N GLU A 166 -2.97 7.04 26.97
CA GLU A 166 -1.79 6.93 27.85
C GLU A 166 -2.00 5.87 28.96
N GLU A 167 -3.19 5.79 29.55
CA GLU A 167 -3.54 4.77 30.54
C GLU A 167 -3.44 3.36 29.95
N ARG A 168 -3.90 3.17 28.71
CA ARG A 168 -3.86 1.87 28.03
C ARG A 168 -2.48 1.56 27.45
N TYR A 169 -1.84 2.56 26.85
CA TYR A 169 -0.56 2.45 26.16
C TYR A 169 0.38 3.57 26.65
N PRO A 170 1.12 3.34 27.75
CA PRO A 170 2.01 4.33 28.32
C PRO A 170 3.04 4.85 27.30
N GLY A 171 3.23 6.17 27.26
CA GLY A 171 4.10 6.89 26.34
C GLY A 171 3.43 7.32 25.02
N VAL A 172 2.33 6.70 24.61
CA VAL A 172 1.65 7.04 23.35
C VAL A 172 0.96 8.39 23.45
N GLY A 173 0.09 8.57 24.45
CA GLY A 173 -0.67 9.80 24.63
C GLY A 173 0.25 11.01 24.84
N ALA A 174 1.29 10.84 25.65
CA ALA A 174 2.30 11.86 25.89
C ALA A 174 3.03 12.29 24.61
N SER A 175 3.34 11.34 23.71
CA SER A 175 3.98 11.63 22.42
C SER A 175 3.08 12.40 21.45
N LEU A 176 1.76 12.19 21.55
CA LEU A 176 0.76 12.82 20.70
C LEU A 176 0.33 14.20 21.20
N LEU A 177 0.45 14.45 22.51
CA LEU A 177 0.04 15.70 23.16
C LEU A 177 0.53 16.97 22.42
N PRO A 178 1.84 17.16 22.13
CA PRO A 178 2.30 18.36 21.43
C PRO A 178 1.82 18.46 19.98
N ILE A 179 1.40 17.34 19.36
CA ILE A 179 0.94 17.31 17.97
C ILE A 179 -0.52 17.75 17.87
N VAL A 180 -1.38 17.31 18.79
CA VAL A 180 -2.82 17.60 18.76
C VAL A 180 -3.23 18.78 19.62
N PHE A 181 -2.40 19.15 20.59
CA PHE A 181 -2.71 20.19 21.56
C PHE A 181 -1.54 21.19 21.66
N PRO A 182 -1.48 22.19 20.75
CA PRO A 182 -0.41 23.19 20.74
C PRO A 182 -0.60 24.30 21.80
N GLY A 183 -1.68 24.25 22.58
CA GLY A 183 -1.99 25.25 23.61
C GLY A 183 -1.45 24.88 24.99
N GLU A 184 -1.60 25.79 25.95
CA GLU A 184 -1.25 25.54 27.34
C GLU A 184 -2.22 24.57 28.01
N LEU A 185 -1.66 23.64 28.78
CA LEU A 185 -2.43 22.72 29.59
C LEU A 185 -3.05 23.46 30.77
N ARG A 186 -4.27 23.08 31.13
CA ARG A 186 -4.88 23.57 32.37
C ARG A 186 -4.10 23.01 33.57
N PRO A 187 -4.10 23.70 34.73
CA PRO A 187 -3.35 23.24 35.91
C PRO A 187 -3.66 21.79 36.31
N ASN A 188 -4.94 21.41 36.27
CA ASN A 188 -5.38 20.04 36.58
C ASN A 188 -4.94 19.00 35.54
N GLU A 189 -4.82 19.38 34.27
CA GLU A 189 -4.31 18.51 33.21
C GLU A 189 -2.79 18.35 33.32
N LEU A 190 -2.10 19.43 33.68
CA LEU A 190 -0.65 19.43 33.91
C LEU A 190 -0.26 18.50 35.06
N GLU A 191 -0.95 18.61 36.20
CA GLU A 191 -0.74 17.70 37.35
C GLU A 191 -0.92 16.23 36.95
N TRP A 192 -1.96 15.93 36.16
CA TRP A 192 -2.20 14.57 35.68
C TRP A 192 -1.06 14.07 34.78
N TRP A 193 -0.59 14.89 33.83
CA TRP A 193 0.51 14.53 32.92
C TRP A 193 1.85 14.40 33.64
N ASP A 194 2.10 15.16 34.70
CA ASP A 194 3.32 15.04 35.50
C ASP A 194 3.36 13.72 36.27
N VAL A 195 2.22 13.30 36.81
CA VAL A 195 2.07 11.97 37.43
C VAL A 195 2.27 10.87 36.39
N ALA A 196 1.63 10.97 35.22
CA ALA A 196 1.74 9.99 34.14
C ALA A 196 3.18 9.85 33.62
N ARG A 197 3.88 10.97 33.39
CA ARG A 197 5.29 10.99 32.97
C ARG A 197 6.21 10.35 34.02
N THR A 198 5.96 10.63 35.30
CA THR A 198 6.71 10.02 36.40
C THR A 198 6.49 8.50 36.42
N ALA A 199 5.24 8.04 36.25
CA ALA A 199 4.92 6.62 36.18
C ALA A 199 5.61 5.93 34.99
N PHE A 200 5.56 6.53 33.80
CA PHE A 200 6.24 6.02 32.61
C PHE A 200 7.76 5.88 32.83
N SER A 201 8.41 6.91 33.39
CA SER A 201 9.87 6.87 33.68
C SER A 201 10.27 5.75 34.66
N ARG A 202 9.35 5.31 35.52
CA ARG A 202 9.58 4.19 36.44
C ARG A 202 9.40 2.84 35.74
N LEU A 203 8.46 2.75 34.81
CA LEU A 203 8.26 1.55 33.99
C LEU A 203 9.44 1.33 33.05
N GLU A 204 9.91 2.40 32.40
CA GLU A 204 11.06 2.34 31.51
C GLU A 204 12.32 1.87 32.24
N ARG A 205 12.58 2.40 33.44
CA ARG A 205 13.70 1.96 34.30
C ARG A 205 13.62 0.50 34.79
N ARG A 206 12.43 -0.11 34.79
CA ARG A 206 12.24 -1.53 35.19
C ARG A 206 12.34 -2.49 34.01
N ALA A 207 12.30 -1.98 32.78
CA ALA A 207 12.38 -2.78 31.56
C ALA A 207 13.83 -3.07 31.12
N TRP A 208 14.83 -2.56 31.85
CA TRP A 208 16.26 -2.75 31.64
C TRP A 208 16.91 -3.42 32.85
#